data_AF-A0A660P374-F1
#
_entry.id   AF-A0A660P374-F1
#
_cell.length_a   1.000
_cell.length_b   1.000
_cell.length_c   1.000
_cell.angle_alpha   90.00
_cell.angle_beta   90.00
_cell.angle_gamma   90.00
#
_symmetry.space_group_name_H-M   'P 1'
#
loop_
_entity.id
_entity.type
_entity.pdbx_description
1 polymer ?
#
loop_
_entity_poly.entity_id
_entity_poly.type
_entity_poly.pdbx_seq_one_letter_code
_entity_poly.pdbx_strand_id
1 'polypeptide(L)'
;MSGSSFFFGEKGSPYADTYIQTQVDNNEPVNYYIMPENIRFKMNNLSEGKHHFSAKFMRAADDKPWVGPLETNFDFYVRPVSKTIKGITALRRAEVGKFYDLVPNGNDSIFVNWIKRTRAQKWLFDGKSGILVDGPNYLDYSAKLSPHDQIVKKMPGQLLLVDNNLVFRLDSKPEIEDVQNSSFHFRNFVCDDLSILTKDPKTFAAYPLALTGISLVEPLNQIDRYPNGRIEIADMKGNQFILQNIYPDDFQFSQFIEAGTKYFIIFGMVGKTYIDGKLCFYPLTALPDKEAEAAGINNIKTNSSALTISHTRDNLSLQSSANCTVDITDLNGCIVSRITLSANTITPVTLGHGLFMATAHFADGSKYTVKFVN
;
A
#
# COMPACT_ATOMS: atom_id res chain seq x y z
N MET A 1 25.18 24.23 -5.99
CA MET A 1 26.45 24.78 -5.47
C MET A 1 27.57 24.31 -6.39
N SER A 2 28.03 25.14 -7.33
CA SER A 2 29.05 24.77 -8.34
C SER A 2 30.31 25.63 -8.23
N GLY A 3 30.89 25.73 -7.03
CA GLY A 3 32.14 26.46 -6.78
C GLY A 3 32.90 26.03 -5.52
N SER A 4 32.48 24.93 -4.86
CA SER A 4 32.90 24.55 -3.51
C SER A 4 34.17 23.69 -3.43
N SER A 5 34.72 23.20 -4.53
CA SER A 5 35.91 22.34 -4.52
C SER A 5 37.23 23.08 -4.24
N PHE A 6 37.26 24.42 -4.35
CA PHE A 6 38.47 25.22 -4.11
C PHE A 6 38.73 25.57 -2.63
N PHE A 7 37.80 25.26 -1.72
CA PHE A 7 37.93 25.60 -0.28
C PHE A 7 38.24 24.41 0.62
N PHE A 8 38.12 23.19 0.12
CA PHE A 8 38.28 21.94 0.85
C PHE A 8 39.42 21.11 0.27
N GLY A 9 40.15 20.38 1.11
CA GLY A 9 41.29 19.55 0.70
C GLY A 9 41.90 18.84 1.89
N GLU A 10 42.96 18.06 1.69
CA GLU A 10 43.61 17.34 2.79
C GLU A 10 44.08 18.28 3.90
N LYS A 11 44.05 17.80 5.16
CA LYS A 11 44.49 18.57 6.31
C LYS A 11 45.94 19.03 6.13
N GLY A 12 46.16 20.35 6.17
CA GLY A 12 47.49 20.95 5.99
C GLY A 12 47.86 21.27 4.54
N SER A 13 46.96 21.02 3.58
CA SER A 13 47.17 21.46 2.19
C SER A 13 47.18 22.99 2.10
N PRO A 14 48.13 23.61 1.37
CA PRO A 14 48.19 25.06 1.19
C PRO A 14 47.06 25.62 0.31
N TYR A 15 46.23 24.74 -0.25
CA TYR A 15 45.08 25.09 -1.10
C TYR A 15 43.73 24.81 -0.41
N ALA A 16 43.74 24.41 0.87
CA ALA A 16 42.55 24.06 1.64
C ALA A 16 42.39 25.00 2.84
N ASP A 17 41.57 26.03 2.68
CA ASP A 17 41.38 27.06 3.70
C ASP A 17 40.21 26.78 4.64
N THR A 18 39.39 25.76 4.36
CA THR A 18 38.16 25.47 5.10
C THR A 18 37.98 23.99 5.40
N TYR A 19 37.42 23.69 6.57
CA TYR A 19 36.89 22.37 6.91
C TYR A 19 35.55 22.50 7.64
N ILE A 20 34.73 21.44 7.64
CA ILE A 20 33.49 21.40 8.42
C ILE A 20 33.78 20.70 9.74
N GLN A 21 33.49 21.35 10.85
CA GLN A 21 33.45 20.72 12.16
C GLN A 21 32.01 20.43 12.54
N THR A 22 31.75 19.22 13.04
CA THR A 22 30.43 18.85 13.55
C THR A 22 30.53 18.32 14.97
N GLN A 23 29.50 18.55 15.77
CA GLN A 23 29.44 18.13 17.16
C GLN A 23 28.00 17.80 17.54
N VAL A 24 27.82 16.71 18.30
CA VAL A 24 26.58 16.39 18.98
C VAL A 24 26.78 16.57 20.48
N ASP A 25 25.91 17.36 21.09
CA ASP A 25 25.98 17.75 22.50
C ASP A 25 27.40 18.23 22.87
N ASN A 26 27.97 17.65 23.92
CA ASN A 26 29.32 17.93 24.40
C ASN A 26 30.34 16.87 23.98
N ASN A 27 30.02 16.01 22.99
CA ASN A 27 30.96 15.01 22.49
C ASN A 27 32.13 15.67 21.76
N GLU A 28 33.22 14.91 21.55
CA GLU A 28 34.36 15.40 20.77
C GLU A 28 33.92 15.79 19.34
N PRO A 29 34.29 16.99 18.86
CA PRO A 29 33.97 17.41 17.50
C PRO A 29 34.67 16.55 16.44
N VAL A 30 33.97 16.28 15.33
CA VAL A 30 34.49 15.58 14.16
C VAL A 30 34.75 16.58 13.03
N ASN A 31 35.97 16.56 12.48
CA ASN A 31 36.40 17.47 11.41
C ASN A 31 36.43 16.78 10.04
N TYR A 32 35.85 17.43 9.04
CA TYR A 32 35.78 16.98 7.64
C TYR A 32 36.50 17.99 6.75
N TYR A 33 37.68 17.61 6.29
CA TYR A 33 38.56 18.45 5.47
C TYR A 33 38.26 18.34 3.97
N ILE A 34 37.64 17.24 3.54
CA ILE A 34 37.23 16.99 2.15
C ILE A 34 35.70 16.97 2.11
N MET A 35 35.10 17.62 1.11
CA MET A 35 33.64 17.66 0.92
C MET A 35 33.18 16.49 0.03
N PRO A 36 32.66 15.37 0.58
CA PRO A 36 32.05 14.34 -0.25
C PRO A 36 30.68 14.81 -0.78
N GLU A 37 30.27 14.30 -1.93
CA GLU A 37 28.93 14.57 -2.51
C GLU A 37 27.78 14.15 -1.57
N ASN A 38 28.05 13.33 -0.56
CA ASN A 38 27.09 12.91 0.46
C ASN A 38 27.77 12.81 1.84
N ILE A 39 27.77 13.89 2.62
CA ILE A 39 28.24 13.81 4.02
C ILE A 39 27.23 13.00 4.83
N ARG A 40 27.68 11.84 5.34
CA ARG A 40 26.91 11.02 6.29
C ARG A 40 27.53 11.16 7.68
N PHE A 41 26.74 11.62 8.62
CA PHE A 41 27.11 11.67 10.04
C PHE A 41 26.63 10.38 10.69
N LYS A 42 27.54 9.64 11.32
CA LYS A 42 27.20 8.45 12.11
C LYS A 42 27.57 8.71 13.56
N MET A 43 26.56 8.69 14.43
CA MET A 43 26.71 8.76 15.87
C MET A 43 26.18 7.46 16.46
N ASN A 44 26.89 6.92 17.45
CA ASN A 44 26.51 5.69 18.14
C ASN A 44 26.34 6.00 19.63
N ASN A 45 25.55 5.18 20.32
CA ASN A 45 25.42 5.19 21.79
C ASN A 45 24.94 6.52 22.40
N LEU A 46 24.12 7.28 21.67
CA LEU A 46 23.43 8.43 22.26
C LEU A 46 22.42 7.93 23.31
N SER A 47 22.37 8.60 24.46
CA SER A 47 21.34 8.35 25.47
C SER A 47 19.95 8.68 24.94
N GLU A 48 18.89 8.19 25.58
CA GLU A 48 17.55 8.69 25.26
C GLU A 48 17.40 10.15 25.69
N GLY A 49 16.70 10.96 24.89
CA GLY A 49 16.41 12.35 25.23
C GLY A 49 16.61 13.32 24.08
N LYS A 50 16.66 14.61 24.44
CA LYS A 50 16.92 15.71 23.52
C LYS A 50 18.44 15.83 23.33
N HIS A 51 18.87 15.92 22.08
CA HIS A 51 20.24 16.13 21.67
C HIS A 51 20.34 17.37 20.79
N HIS A 52 21.50 18.00 20.81
CA HIS A 52 21.81 19.16 19.98
C HIS A 52 22.88 18.79 18.96
N PHE A 53 22.64 19.03 17.68
CA PHE A 53 23.65 18.92 16.63
C PHE A 53 24.08 20.31 16.18
N SER A 54 25.39 20.52 16.07
CA SER A 54 26.00 21.70 15.46
C SER A 54 26.94 21.31 14.32
N ALA A 55 26.91 22.08 13.23
CA ALA A 55 27.88 22.03 12.15
C ALA A 55 28.37 23.44 11.82
N LYS A 56 29.69 23.61 11.78
CA LYS A 56 30.38 24.90 11.59
C LYS A 56 31.39 24.79 10.47
N PHE A 57 31.47 25.81 9.62
CA PHE A 57 32.60 25.97 8.71
C PHE A 57 33.74 26.65 9.46
N MET A 58 34.89 25.99 9.49
CA MET A 58 36.08 26.40 10.23
C MET A 58 37.17 26.83 9.25
N ARG A 59 37.96 27.83 9.64
CA ARG A 59 39.17 28.22 8.93
C ARG A 59 40.31 27.27 9.30
N ALA A 60 40.98 26.73 8.30
CA ALA A 60 42.13 25.85 8.51
C ALA A 60 43.34 26.58 9.12
N ALA A 61 43.47 27.89 8.90
CA ALA A 61 44.62 28.67 9.34
C ALA A 61 44.68 28.92 10.86
N ASP A 62 43.53 29.04 11.53
CA ASP A 62 43.46 29.42 12.94
C ASP A 62 42.43 28.62 13.76
N ASP A 63 41.83 27.57 13.19
CA ASP A 63 40.81 26.73 13.81
C ASP A 63 39.64 27.52 14.42
N LYS A 64 39.32 28.67 13.82
CA LYS A 64 38.18 29.49 14.22
C LYS A 64 37.04 29.40 13.21
N PRO A 65 35.78 29.52 13.66
CA PRO A 65 34.64 29.57 12.76
C PRO A 65 34.76 30.74 11.76
N TRP A 66 34.31 30.51 10.53
CA TRP A 66 34.06 31.60 9.58
C TRP A 66 33.00 32.56 10.12
N VAL A 67 33.13 33.84 9.79
CA VAL A 67 32.16 34.87 10.20
C VAL A 67 30.92 34.78 9.29
N GLY A 68 29.72 34.79 9.88
CA GLY A 68 28.44 34.79 9.16
C GLY A 68 27.55 33.59 9.52
N PRO A 69 26.42 33.39 8.83
CA PRO A 69 25.46 32.31 9.10
C PRO A 69 25.95 30.97 8.52
N LEU A 70 27.21 30.61 8.79
CA LEU A 70 27.86 29.37 8.36
C LEU A 70 27.87 28.32 9.48
N GLU A 71 26.91 28.44 10.39
CA GLU A 71 26.64 27.49 11.46
C GLU A 71 25.21 26.96 11.29
N THR A 72 25.07 25.65 11.32
CA THR A 72 23.78 24.95 11.31
C THR A 72 23.61 24.25 12.63
N ASN A 73 22.59 24.65 13.39
CA ASN A 73 22.24 24.09 14.67
C ASN A 73 20.81 23.55 14.63
N PHE A 74 20.61 22.31 15.08
CA PHE A 74 19.27 21.77 15.24
C PHE A 74 19.21 20.81 16.42
N ASP A 75 18.05 20.78 17.06
CA ASP A 75 17.76 19.81 18.11
C ASP A 75 17.09 18.57 17.49
N PHE A 76 17.47 17.40 17.97
CA PHE A 76 16.82 16.14 17.63
C PHE A 76 16.58 15.30 18.90
N TYR A 77 15.75 14.26 18.79
CA TYR A 77 15.45 13.39 19.92
C TYR A 77 15.87 11.96 19.60
N VAL A 78 16.65 11.36 20.50
CA VAL A 78 16.88 9.92 20.52
C VAL A 78 15.81 9.31 21.40
N ARG A 79 15.04 8.39 20.83
CA ARG A 79 13.89 7.77 21.49
C ARG A 79 14.13 6.26 21.61
N PRO A 80 13.65 5.61 22.68
CA PRO A 80 13.70 4.17 22.78
C PRO A 80 12.91 3.53 21.62
N VAL A 81 13.56 2.74 20.77
CA VAL A 81 12.83 1.73 19.99
C VAL A 81 12.23 0.78 21.01
N SER A 82 10.92 0.87 21.23
CA SER A 82 10.28 0.21 22.36
C SER A 82 10.35 -1.31 22.22
N LYS A 83 10.23 -1.84 20.99
CA LYS A 83 10.42 -3.28 20.69
C LYS A 83 10.45 -3.59 19.18
N THR A 84 11.08 -4.70 18.80
CA THR A 84 10.76 -5.38 17.53
C THR A 84 9.38 -6.05 17.64
N ILE A 85 8.53 -5.85 16.64
CA ILE A 85 7.18 -6.42 16.59
C ILE A 85 6.97 -7.21 15.30
N LYS A 86 6.42 -8.41 15.42
CA LYS A 86 6.30 -9.39 14.34
C LYS A 86 4.86 -9.40 13.80
N GLY A 87 4.67 -8.94 12.57
CA GLY A 87 3.37 -8.94 11.88
C GLY A 87 2.42 -7.80 12.27
N ILE A 88 1.46 -7.50 11.39
CA ILE A 88 0.54 -6.37 11.56
C ILE A 88 -0.48 -6.67 12.66
N THR A 89 -0.91 -7.92 12.79
CA THR A 89 -1.86 -8.32 13.84
C THR A 89 -1.32 -7.99 15.24
N ALA A 90 -0.03 -8.24 15.49
CA ALA A 90 0.59 -7.89 16.76
C ALA A 90 0.72 -6.37 16.92
N LEU A 91 1.14 -5.67 15.86
CA LEU A 91 1.25 -4.20 15.86
C LEU A 91 -0.06 -3.51 16.21
N ARG A 92 -1.19 -3.95 15.64
CA ARG A 92 -2.52 -3.35 15.93
C ARG A 92 -2.98 -3.53 17.38
N ARG A 93 -2.41 -4.48 18.12
CA ARG A 93 -2.69 -4.74 19.54
C ARG A 93 -1.62 -4.12 20.46
N ALA A 94 -0.60 -3.49 19.88
CA ALA A 94 0.47 -2.87 20.63
C ALA A 94 0.03 -1.55 21.26
N GLU A 95 0.88 -1.02 22.14
CA GLU A 95 0.60 0.21 22.85
C GLU A 95 0.73 1.41 21.90
N VAL A 96 -0.34 2.21 21.80
CA VAL A 96 -0.35 3.44 20.99
C VAL A 96 0.60 4.46 21.62
N GLY A 97 1.36 5.16 20.77
CA GLY A 97 2.36 6.17 21.14
C GLY A 97 3.79 5.64 21.23
N LYS A 98 3.99 4.32 21.18
CA LYS A 98 5.31 3.68 21.24
C LYS A 98 5.94 3.49 19.85
N PHE A 99 7.26 3.31 19.85
CA PHE A 99 8.08 3.10 18.65
C PHE A 99 8.39 1.62 18.47
N TYR A 100 8.25 1.13 17.25
CA TYR A 100 8.41 -0.28 16.92
C TYR A 100 9.25 -0.47 15.67
N ASP A 101 10.03 -1.55 15.67
CA ASP A 101 10.60 -2.13 14.45
C ASP A 101 9.63 -3.21 13.95
N LEU A 102 8.77 -2.87 12.97
CA LEU A 102 7.88 -3.84 12.35
C LEU A 102 8.66 -4.76 11.41
N VAL A 103 8.54 -6.07 11.64
CA VAL A 103 9.16 -7.12 10.81
C VAL A 103 8.15 -8.23 10.48
N PRO A 104 8.37 -9.02 9.43
CA PRO A 104 7.63 -10.25 9.14
C PRO A 104 7.51 -11.21 10.33
N ASN A 105 6.41 -11.96 10.39
CA ASN A 105 6.21 -12.98 11.41
C ASN A 105 6.57 -14.37 10.87
N GLY A 106 7.84 -14.76 11.04
CA GLY A 106 8.32 -16.04 10.51
C GLY A 106 8.32 -16.00 8.98
N ASN A 107 7.59 -16.91 8.35
CA ASN A 107 7.46 -17.00 6.89
C ASN A 107 6.33 -16.12 6.32
N ASP A 108 5.55 -15.44 7.17
CA ASP A 108 4.47 -14.54 6.72
C ASP A 108 5.06 -13.25 6.14
N SER A 109 4.79 -12.95 4.87
CA SER A 109 5.17 -11.69 4.23
C SER A 109 4.23 -10.54 4.60
N ILE A 110 4.80 -9.35 4.82
CA ILE A 110 4.04 -8.10 4.94
C ILE A 110 4.15 -7.37 3.62
N PHE A 111 3.07 -7.35 2.84
CA PHE A 111 3.06 -6.74 1.52
C PHE A 111 2.76 -5.24 1.61
N VAL A 112 3.43 -4.48 0.76
CA VAL A 112 3.03 -3.10 0.45
C VAL A 112 1.89 -3.18 -0.55
N ASN A 113 0.66 -3.15 -0.04
CA ASN A 113 -0.55 -3.35 -0.83
C ASN A 113 -0.92 -2.12 -1.66
N TRP A 114 -0.54 -0.93 -1.19
CA TRP A 114 -0.81 0.32 -1.88
C TRP A 114 0.21 1.39 -1.52
N ILE A 115 0.48 2.29 -2.46
CA ILE A 115 1.37 3.44 -2.29
C ILE A 115 0.69 4.66 -2.92
N LYS A 116 0.55 5.73 -2.15
CA LYS A 116 0.06 7.02 -2.63
C LYS A 116 1.12 7.69 -3.50
N ARG A 117 0.71 8.25 -4.64
CA ARG A 117 1.64 8.91 -5.58
C ARG A 117 2.20 10.24 -5.04
N THR A 118 1.36 10.98 -4.32
CA THR A 118 1.62 12.37 -3.93
C THR A 118 2.17 12.54 -2.51
N ARG A 119 2.21 11.47 -1.72
CA ARG A 119 2.71 11.45 -0.33
C ARG A 119 3.30 10.08 -0.04
N ALA A 120 4.23 9.94 0.90
CA ALA A 120 4.64 8.60 1.36
C ALA A 120 3.60 8.00 2.32
N GLN A 121 2.37 7.85 1.84
CA GLN A 121 1.35 7.05 2.47
C GLN A 121 1.32 5.70 1.78
N LYS A 122 1.35 4.63 2.58
CA LYS A 122 1.32 3.26 2.09
C LYS A 122 0.29 2.48 2.88
N TRP A 123 -0.26 1.44 2.29
CA TRP A 123 -1.02 0.47 3.06
C TRP A 123 -0.29 -0.84 3.10
N LEU A 124 -0.15 -1.40 4.29
CA LEU A 124 0.43 -2.71 4.47
C LEU A 124 -0.65 -3.74 4.68
N PHE A 125 -0.41 -4.95 4.21
CA PHE A 125 -1.30 -6.08 4.44
C PHE A 125 -0.51 -7.39 4.53
N ASP A 126 -0.77 -8.19 5.56
CA ASP A 126 -0.08 -9.45 5.83
C ASP A 126 -0.96 -10.69 5.54
N GLY A 127 -2.09 -10.51 4.84
CA GLY A 127 -3.09 -11.56 4.61
C GLY A 127 -4.14 -11.65 5.72
N LYS A 128 -3.87 -11.11 6.91
CA LYS A 128 -4.72 -11.22 8.11
C LYS A 128 -5.09 -9.87 8.72
N SER A 129 -4.36 -8.81 8.43
CA SER A 129 -4.60 -7.48 8.97
C SER A 129 -3.92 -6.43 8.12
N GLY A 130 -4.55 -5.27 8.01
CA GLY A 130 -3.96 -4.10 7.35
C GLY A 130 -3.67 -2.95 8.31
N ILE A 131 -2.82 -2.03 7.89
CA ILE A 131 -2.55 -0.78 8.60
C ILE A 131 -2.11 0.31 7.63
N LEU A 132 -2.57 1.54 7.88
CA LEU A 132 -2.08 2.73 7.20
C LEU A 132 -0.67 3.04 7.68
N VAL A 133 0.24 3.27 6.75
CA VAL A 133 1.57 3.79 7.00
C VAL A 133 1.65 5.21 6.46
N ASP A 134 2.21 6.12 7.26
CA ASP A 134 2.34 7.53 6.90
C ASP A 134 3.79 7.99 7.13
N GLY A 135 4.45 8.48 6.08
CA GLY A 135 5.82 8.96 6.14
C GLY A 135 5.91 10.44 5.77
N PRO A 136 5.57 11.38 6.64
CA PRO A 136 5.55 12.81 6.29
C PRO A 136 6.94 13.36 5.91
N ASN A 137 8.01 12.73 6.41
CA ASN A 137 9.40 13.12 6.16
C ASN A 137 9.98 12.54 4.86
N TYR A 138 9.25 11.61 4.22
CA TYR A 138 9.70 10.92 3.03
C TYR A 138 8.78 11.31 1.88
N LEU A 139 9.33 11.93 0.85
CA LEU A 139 8.63 12.11 -0.41
C LEU A 139 9.09 11.00 -1.35
N ASP A 140 8.54 9.79 -1.17
CA ASP A 140 8.65 8.73 -2.17
C ASP A 140 7.66 9.06 -3.30
N TYR A 141 8.01 10.03 -4.15
CA TYR A 141 7.26 10.27 -5.37
C TYR A 141 7.50 9.09 -6.31
N SER A 142 6.52 8.19 -6.40
CA SER A 142 6.51 7.13 -7.40
C SER A 142 5.37 7.40 -8.38
N ALA A 143 5.73 7.83 -9.60
CA ALA A 143 4.76 8.12 -10.65
C ALA A 143 3.96 6.88 -11.10
N LYS A 144 4.46 5.69 -10.79
CA LYS A 144 3.83 4.39 -11.08
C LYS A 144 4.01 3.45 -9.88
N LEU A 145 3.07 2.53 -9.68
CA LEU A 145 3.28 1.43 -8.75
C LEU A 145 4.48 0.60 -9.21
N SER A 146 5.17 -0.07 -8.27
CA SER A 146 6.20 -1.03 -8.64
C SER A 146 5.57 -2.06 -9.60
N PRO A 147 6.28 -2.47 -10.67
CA PRO A 147 5.80 -3.54 -11.52
C PRO A 147 5.77 -4.89 -10.78
N HIS A 148 6.48 -5.00 -9.65
CA HIS A 148 6.55 -6.21 -8.83
C HIS A 148 5.89 -6.00 -7.47
N ASP A 149 5.48 -7.11 -6.86
CA ASP A 149 5.07 -7.09 -5.46
C ASP A 149 6.23 -6.67 -4.56
N GLN A 150 5.91 -5.97 -3.48
CA GLN A 150 6.89 -5.45 -2.54
C GLN A 150 6.61 -5.95 -1.13
N ILE A 151 7.65 -6.37 -0.41
CA ILE A 151 7.53 -6.86 0.96
C ILE A 151 8.43 -6.11 1.91
N VAL A 152 7.94 -5.91 3.13
CA VAL A 152 8.67 -5.26 4.21
C VAL A 152 9.65 -6.24 4.84
N LYS A 153 10.93 -5.88 4.91
CA LYS A 153 11.92 -6.58 5.75
C LYS A 153 11.97 -6.00 7.15
N LYS A 154 12.04 -4.67 7.22
CA LYS A 154 12.06 -3.92 8.48
C LYS A 154 11.47 -2.53 8.27
N MET A 155 10.55 -2.12 9.13
CA MET A 155 9.94 -0.79 9.06
C MET A 155 9.89 -0.16 10.44
N PRO A 156 10.82 0.76 10.75
CA PRO A 156 10.82 1.52 11.99
C PRO A 156 9.76 2.62 11.97
N GLY A 157 8.96 2.71 13.02
CA GLY A 157 7.90 3.71 13.10
C GLY A 157 7.22 3.80 14.47
N GLN A 158 6.37 4.81 14.61
CA GLN A 158 5.54 5.03 15.78
C GLN A 158 4.10 4.60 15.49
N LEU A 159 3.51 3.81 16.38
CA LEU A 159 2.08 3.51 16.29
C LEU A 159 1.29 4.67 16.88
N LEU A 160 0.39 5.25 16.11
CA LEU A 160 -0.41 6.41 16.48
C LEU A 160 -1.89 6.14 16.28
N LEU A 161 -2.73 6.85 17.04
CA LEU A 161 -4.15 7.00 16.76
C LEU A 161 -4.37 8.41 16.21
N VAL A 162 -4.74 8.50 14.94
CA VAL A 162 -5.00 9.77 14.24
C VAL A 162 -6.47 9.77 13.85
N ASP A 163 -7.24 10.71 14.40
CA ASP A 163 -8.64 10.95 14.01
C ASP A 163 -9.46 9.64 13.93
N ASN A 164 -9.38 8.80 14.98
CA ASN A 164 -10.03 7.49 15.14
C ASN A 164 -9.39 6.30 14.41
N ASN A 165 -8.32 6.49 13.64
CA ASN A 165 -7.68 5.43 12.87
C ASN A 165 -6.27 5.13 13.40
N LEU A 166 -5.93 3.84 13.47
CA LEU A 166 -4.56 3.43 13.79
C LEU A 166 -3.67 3.65 12.55
N VAL A 167 -2.60 4.39 12.74
CA VAL A 167 -1.62 4.75 11.70
C VAL A 167 -0.23 4.44 12.22
N PHE A 168 0.60 3.81 11.40
CA PHE A 168 1.99 3.59 11.69
C PHE A 168 2.84 4.65 10.99
N ARG A 169 3.32 5.63 11.75
CA ARG A 169 4.09 6.75 11.21
C ARG A 169 5.56 6.37 11.13
N LEU A 170 6.15 6.49 9.94
CA LEU A 170 7.55 6.14 9.72
C LEU A 170 8.47 7.07 10.52
N ASP A 171 9.41 6.46 11.23
CA ASP A 171 10.48 7.16 11.95
C ASP A 171 11.73 7.30 11.07
N SER A 172 12.08 6.21 10.37
CA SER A 172 13.16 6.16 9.40
C SER A 172 12.72 5.59 8.06
N LYS A 173 13.59 5.65 7.04
CA LYS A 173 13.34 5.00 5.75
C LYS A 173 13.17 3.49 5.97
N PRO A 174 12.10 2.87 5.44
CA PRO A 174 11.88 1.44 5.61
C PRO A 174 12.77 0.61 4.68
N GLU A 175 13.06 -0.62 5.11
CA GLU A 175 13.66 -1.67 4.30
C GLU A 175 12.55 -2.48 3.62
N ILE A 176 12.39 -2.24 2.32
CA ILE A 176 11.39 -2.89 1.45
C ILE A 176 12.15 -3.51 0.28
N GLU A 177 11.78 -4.72 -0.10
CA GLU A 177 12.33 -5.41 -1.26
C GLU A 177 11.24 -5.73 -2.28
N ASP A 178 11.62 -5.72 -3.55
CA ASP A 178 10.80 -6.28 -4.63
C ASP A 178 10.89 -7.81 -4.58
N VAL A 179 9.75 -8.47 -4.73
CA VAL A 179 9.67 -9.93 -4.86
C VAL A 179 10.04 -10.30 -6.29
N GLN A 180 11.10 -11.10 -6.44
CA GLN A 180 11.53 -11.53 -7.77
C GLN A 180 10.47 -12.40 -8.46
N ASN A 181 10.38 -12.25 -9.79
CA ASN A 181 9.48 -13.03 -10.66
C ASN A 181 7.99 -12.94 -10.27
N SER A 182 7.57 -11.81 -9.68
CA SER A 182 6.19 -11.60 -9.28
C SER A 182 5.69 -10.26 -9.82
N SER A 183 4.55 -10.25 -10.50
CA SER A 183 3.84 -9.01 -10.81
C SER A 183 3.27 -8.37 -9.54
N PHE A 184 3.00 -7.07 -9.56
CA PHE A 184 2.29 -6.39 -8.47
C PHE A 184 0.80 -6.79 -8.43
N HIS A 185 0.30 -7.12 -7.25
CA HIS A 185 -1.11 -7.46 -7.01
C HIS A 185 -1.70 -6.69 -5.83
N PHE A 186 -2.89 -6.11 -6.06
CA PHE A 186 -3.74 -5.69 -4.95
C PHE A 186 -4.32 -6.91 -4.24
N ARG A 187 -3.95 -7.08 -2.97
CA ARG A 187 -4.48 -8.10 -2.07
C ARG A 187 -5.69 -7.50 -1.36
N ASN A 188 -6.88 -7.98 -1.70
CA ASN A 188 -8.14 -7.52 -1.13
C ASN A 188 -9.12 -8.69 -0.97
N PHE A 189 -10.14 -8.48 -0.13
CA PHE A 189 -11.28 -9.39 -0.06
C PHE A 189 -12.46 -8.83 -0.82
N VAL A 190 -13.17 -9.69 -1.55
CA VAL A 190 -14.41 -9.30 -2.22
C VAL A 190 -15.54 -9.21 -1.19
N CYS A 191 -16.34 -8.15 -1.28
CA CYS A 191 -17.49 -7.91 -0.43
C CYS A 191 -18.69 -7.51 -1.29
N ASP A 192 -19.65 -8.42 -1.40
CA ASP A 192 -20.91 -8.23 -2.13
C ASP A 192 -22.11 -8.00 -1.19
N ASP A 193 -21.88 -8.01 0.13
CA ASP A 193 -22.88 -7.77 1.18
C ASP A 193 -22.32 -6.79 2.22
N LEU A 194 -22.75 -5.53 2.15
CA LEU A 194 -22.24 -4.48 3.03
C LEU A 194 -22.65 -4.67 4.50
N SER A 195 -23.65 -5.51 4.79
CA SER A 195 -24.07 -5.77 6.17
C SER A 195 -22.99 -6.49 6.99
N ILE A 196 -22.04 -7.18 6.35
CA ILE A 196 -20.95 -7.86 7.06
C ILE A 196 -20.01 -6.86 7.74
N LEU A 197 -19.83 -5.68 7.12
CA LEU A 197 -18.94 -4.63 7.62
C LEU A 197 -19.47 -4.04 8.92
N THR A 198 -20.79 -3.93 9.04
CA THR A 198 -21.44 -3.38 10.24
C THR A 198 -21.68 -4.43 11.32
N LYS A 199 -21.85 -5.72 10.95
CA LYS A 199 -21.99 -6.84 11.89
C LYS A 199 -20.70 -7.18 12.63
N ASP A 200 -19.56 -7.12 11.94
CA ASP A 200 -18.24 -7.37 12.56
C ASP A 200 -17.19 -6.32 12.17
N PRO A 201 -17.37 -5.08 12.65
CA PRO A 201 -16.50 -3.96 12.27
C PRO A 201 -15.06 -4.13 12.75
N LYS A 202 -14.82 -4.95 13.78
CA LYS A 202 -13.47 -5.15 14.35
C LYS A 202 -12.62 -6.01 13.43
N THR A 203 -13.20 -7.05 12.85
CA THR A 203 -12.51 -7.94 11.92
C THR A 203 -12.12 -7.19 10.66
N PHE A 204 -13.03 -6.40 10.08
CA PHE A 204 -12.77 -5.72 8.82
C PHE A 204 -12.05 -4.38 8.97
N ALA A 205 -11.88 -3.84 10.18
CA ALA A 205 -11.17 -2.57 10.35
C ALA A 205 -9.76 -2.64 9.74
N ALA A 206 -9.47 -1.70 8.84
CA ALA A 206 -8.24 -1.63 8.05
C ALA A 206 -8.02 -2.77 7.04
N TYR A 207 -9.05 -3.54 6.69
CA TYR A 207 -8.95 -4.50 5.62
C TYR A 207 -9.07 -3.81 4.25
N PRO A 208 -8.22 -4.18 3.28
CA PRO A 208 -8.44 -3.84 1.89
C PRO A 208 -9.58 -4.69 1.31
N LEU A 209 -10.58 -4.05 0.70
CA LEU A 209 -11.72 -4.73 0.09
C LEU A 209 -11.93 -4.29 -1.36
N ALA A 210 -12.60 -5.16 -2.12
CA ALA A 210 -13.28 -4.84 -3.36
C ALA A 210 -14.78 -4.98 -3.13
N LEU A 211 -15.49 -3.85 -3.02
CA LEU A 211 -16.94 -3.83 -2.89
C LEU A 211 -17.55 -4.01 -4.28
N THR A 212 -18.36 -5.05 -4.51
CA THR A 212 -18.93 -5.38 -5.84
C THR A 212 -20.44 -5.21 -5.87
N GLY A 213 -21.02 -4.98 -7.05
CA GLY A 213 -22.47 -4.75 -7.19
C GLY A 213 -22.95 -3.49 -6.47
N ILE A 214 -22.10 -2.48 -6.36
CA ILE A 214 -22.38 -1.26 -5.59
C ILE A 214 -23.04 -0.23 -6.48
N SER A 215 -24.06 0.45 -5.96
CA SER A 215 -24.69 1.61 -6.59
C SER A 215 -24.63 2.82 -5.66
N LEU A 216 -24.72 4.01 -6.25
CA LEU A 216 -24.86 5.25 -5.50
C LEU A 216 -26.32 5.38 -5.03
N VAL A 217 -26.52 5.74 -3.75
CA VAL A 217 -27.86 5.95 -3.19
C VAL A 217 -28.45 7.24 -3.75
N GLU A 218 -27.67 8.31 -3.74
CA GLU A 218 -28.08 9.59 -4.30
C GLU A 218 -27.56 9.77 -5.73
N PRO A 219 -28.29 10.49 -6.59
CA PRO A 219 -27.81 10.88 -7.90
C PRO A 219 -26.48 11.65 -7.84
N LEU A 220 -25.63 11.46 -8.86
CA LEU A 220 -24.29 12.07 -8.96
C LEU A 220 -24.27 13.60 -8.81
N ASN A 221 -25.34 14.32 -9.14
CA ASN A 221 -25.45 15.77 -9.01
C ASN A 221 -25.81 16.26 -7.61
N GLN A 222 -26.20 15.36 -6.71
CA GLN A 222 -26.57 15.67 -5.32
C GLN A 222 -25.48 15.28 -4.31
N ILE A 223 -24.57 14.39 -4.72
CA ILE A 223 -23.46 13.94 -3.87
C ILE A 223 -22.43 15.06 -3.66
N ASP A 224 -21.92 15.16 -2.42
CA ASP A 224 -20.77 15.97 -2.07
C ASP A 224 -19.49 15.46 -2.76
N ARG A 225 -18.97 16.26 -3.69
CA ARG A 225 -17.80 15.92 -4.52
C ARG A 225 -16.49 16.42 -3.90
N TYR A 226 -16.53 17.12 -2.78
CA TYR A 226 -15.34 17.67 -2.16
C TYR A 226 -14.54 16.58 -1.42
N PRO A 227 -13.22 16.79 -1.22
CA PRO A 227 -12.42 15.90 -0.38
C PRO A 227 -13.06 15.73 1.01
N ASN A 228 -13.05 14.50 1.53
CA ASN A 228 -13.74 14.06 2.75
C ASN A 228 -15.28 14.08 2.69
N GLY A 229 -15.86 14.40 1.52
CA GLY A 229 -17.28 14.26 1.26
C GLY A 229 -17.76 12.84 1.54
N ARG A 230 -18.97 12.73 2.10
CA ARG A 230 -19.61 11.45 2.40
C ARG A 230 -20.45 11.05 1.20
N ILE A 231 -20.22 9.85 0.72
CA ILE A 231 -20.98 9.27 -0.40
C ILE A 231 -21.70 8.04 0.13
N GLU A 232 -23.01 8.03 0.03
CA GLU A 232 -23.81 6.86 0.39
C GLU A 232 -23.88 5.89 -0.78
N ILE A 233 -23.57 4.63 -0.48
CA ILE A 233 -23.62 3.53 -1.43
C ILE A 233 -24.52 2.42 -0.92
N ALA A 234 -25.11 1.67 -1.85
CA ALA A 234 -25.91 0.49 -1.55
C ALA A 234 -25.42 -0.73 -2.34
N ASP A 235 -25.43 -1.89 -1.70
CA ASP A 235 -25.25 -3.16 -2.39
C ASP A 235 -26.56 -3.62 -3.08
N MET A 236 -26.47 -4.74 -3.81
CA MET A 236 -27.61 -5.35 -4.49
C MET A 236 -28.73 -5.83 -3.55
N LYS A 237 -28.45 -5.95 -2.24
CA LYS A 237 -29.41 -6.35 -1.20
C LYS A 237 -30.05 -5.13 -0.51
N GLY A 238 -29.65 -3.91 -0.88
CA GLY A 238 -30.13 -2.66 -0.31
C GLY A 238 -29.46 -2.28 1.02
N ASN A 239 -28.41 -2.98 1.45
CA ASN A 239 -27.64 -2.55 2.61
C ASN A 239 -26.80 -1.33 2.23
N GLN A 240 -26.81 -0.33 3.08
CA GLN A 240 -26.11 0.93 2.82
C GLN A 240 -24.80 1.03 3.60
N PHE A 241 -23.84 1.74 3.01
CA PHE A 241 -22.56 2.06 3.64
C PHE A 241 -22.04 3.42 3.18
N ILE A 242 -21.09 3.98 3.93
CA ILE A 242 -20.56 5.32 3.67
C ILE A 242 -19.15 5.21 3.09
N LEU A 243 -18.91 5.87 1.98
CA LEU A 243 -17.57 6.20 1.50
C LEU A 243 -17.12 7.55 2.05
N GLN A 244 -15.84 7.68 2.37
CA GLN A 244 -15.21 8.97 2.66
C GLN A 244 -13.95 9.15 1.81
N ASN A 245 -13.97 10.09 0.88
CA ASN A 245 -12.84 10.30 -0.03
C ASN A 245 -11.70 11.06 0.62
N ILE A 246 -10.74 10.35 1.22
CA ILE A 246 -9.53 10.91 1.81
C ILE A 246 -8.35 10.94 0.82
N TYR A 247 -8.55 10.42 -0.39
CA TYR A 247 -7.56 10.28 -1.46
C TYR A 247 -8.03 10.96 -2.76
N PRO A 248 -8.30 12.28 -2.76
CA PRO A 248 -8.87 12.97 -3.93
C PRO A 248 -7.95 12.98 -5.16
N ASP A 249 -6.65 12.73 -4.96
CA ASP A 249 -5.66 12.61 -6.05
C ASP A 249 -5.82 11.29 -6.83
N ASP A 250 -6.29 10.22 -6.17
CA ASP A 250 -6.40 8.87 -6.73
C ASP A 250 -7.86 8.50 -7.04
N PHE A 251 -8.79 8.88 -6.15
CA PHE A 251 -10.21 8.65 -6.29
C PHE A 251 -10.92 9.94 -6.71
N GLN A 252 -11.21 10.06 -8.00
CA GLN A 252 -11.93 11.19 -8.57
C GLN A 252 -13.39 10.82 -8.82
N PHE A 253 -14.29 11.76 -8.53
CA PHE A 253 -15.72 11.56 -8.74
C PHE A 253 -16.09 11.31 -10.21
N SER A 254 -15.25 11.77 -11.16
CA SER A 254 -15.40 11.47 -12.58
C SER A 254 -15.33 9.97 -12.89
N GLN A 255 -14.70 9.14 -12.05
CA GLN A 255 -14.62 7.69 -12.26
C GLN A 255 -16.01 7.03 -12.26
N PHE A 256 -16.97 7.56 -11.49
CA PHE A 256 -18.37 7.09 -11.55
C PHE A 256 -19.08 7.52 -12.84
N ILE A 257 -18.72 8.68 -13.39
CA ILE A 257 -19.28 9.23 -14.64
C ILE A 257 -18.73 8.48 -15.85
N GLU A 258 -17.39 8.31 -15.89
CA GLU A 258 -16.65 7.63 -16.95
C GLU A 258 -17.00 6.14 -17.04
N ALA A 259 -17.36 5.52 -15.91
CA ALA A 259 -17.82 4.15 -15.89
C ALA A 259 -19.10 3.95 -16.73
N GLY A 260 -20.00 4.94 -16.79
CA GLY A 260 -21.22 4.87 -17.60
C GLY A 260 -22.16 3.73 -17.20
N THR A 261 -21.97 3.16 -16.01
CA THR A 261 -22.70 2.00 -15.49
C THR A 261 -23.52 2.33 -14.25
N LYS A 262 -24.55 1.52 -13.99
CA LYS A 262 -25.36 1.60 -12.76
C LYS A 262 -24.63 1.02 -11.55
N TYR A 263 -23.87 -0.04 -11.76
CA TYR A 263 -23.15 -0.76 -10.72
C TYR A 263 -21.64 -0.65 -10.88
N PHE A 264 -20.93 -0.63 -9.75
CA PHE A 264 -19.51 -0.38 -9.65
C PHE A 264 -18.83 -1.41 -8.76
N ILE A 265 -17.55 -1.66 -9.07
CA ILE A 265 -16.59 -2.27 -8.16
C ILE A 265 -15.78 -1.13 -7.55
N ILE A 266 -15.81 -0.99 -6.22
CA ILE A 266 -15.06 0.03 -5.50
C ILE A 266 -13.95 -0.63 -4.69
N PHE A 267 -12.71 -0.28 -5.01
CA PHE A 267 -11.53 -0.73 -4.29
C PHE A 267 -11.15 0.27 -3.22
N GLY A 268 -10.75 -0.21 -2.06
CA GLY A 268 -10.43 0.67 -0.95
C GLY A 268 -10.19 -0.06 0.36
N MET A 269 -10.25 0.68 1.45
CA MET A 269 -9.99 0.16 2.80
C MET A 269 -11.08 0.55 3.76
N VAL A 270 -11.42 -0.36 4.67
CA VAL A 270 -12.32 -0.03 5.77
C VAL A 270 -11.57 0.80 6.81
N GLY A 271 -12.14 1.94 7.18
CA GLY A 271 -11.62 2.80 8.23
C GLY A 271 -12.74 3.37 9.07
N LYS A 272 -12.44 4.47 9.76
CA LYS A 272 -13.41 5.21 10.56
C LYS A 272 -13.41 6.66 10.15
N THR A 273 -14.58 7.29 10.09
CA THR A 273 -14.60 8.71 9.72
C THR A 273 -13.75 9.52 10.69
N TYR A 274 -13.04 10.51 10.17
CA TYR A 274 -12.20 11.37 10.99
C TYR A 274 -13.00 12.22 11.99
N ILE A 275 -14.27 12.50 11.68
CA ILE A 275 -15.12 13.41 12.46
C ILE A 275 -15.81 12.69 13.62
N ASP A 276 -16.49 11.57 13.33
CA ASP A 276 -17.39 10.91 14.30
C ASP A 276 -17.02 9.45 14.59
N GLY A 277 -15.95 8.93 13.98
CA GLY A 277 -15.46 7.58 14.24
C GLY A 277 -16.36 6.45 13.73
N LYS A 278 -17.43 6.76 12.98
CA LYS A 278 -18.29 5.75 12.34
C LYS A 278 -17.51 4.96 11.30
N LEU A 279 -17.85 3.69 11.12
CA LEU A 279 -17.22 2.88 10.09
C LEU A 279 -17.48 3.48 8.70
N CYS A 280 -16.45 3.56 7.87
CA CYS A 280 -16.56 4.02 6.51
C CYS A 280 -15.58 3.26 5.61
N PHE A 281 -15.74 3.43 4.31
CA PHE A 281 -14.81 2.94 3.32
C PHE A 281 -14.03 4.11 2.72
N TYR A 282 -12.71 3.99 2.66
CA TYR A 282 -11.85 4.94 1.96
C TYR A 282 -11.64 4.43 0.53
N PRO A 283 -12.34 5.01 -0.46
CA PRO A 283 -12.22 4.56 -1.83
C PRO A 283 -10.88 5.00 -2.43
N LEU A 284 -10.32 4.14 -3.28
CA LEU A 284 -9.09 4.37 -4.04
C LEU A 284 -9.38 4.45 -5.54
N THR A 285 -10.23 3.55 -6.05
CA THR A 285 -10.69 3.58 -7.44
C THR A 285 -12.06 2.93 -7.57
N ALA A 286 -12.85 3.39 -8.55
CA ALA A 286 -14.11 2.77 -8.94
C ALA A 286 -14.02 2.33 -10.40
N LEU A 287 -14.46 1.10 -10.67
CA LEU A 287 -14.54 0.52 -12.01
C LEU A 287 -15.99 0.07 -12.30
N PRO A 288 -16.42 0.05 -13.58
CA PRO A 288 -17.73 -0.47 -13.93
C PRO A 288 -17.88 -1.97 -13.60
N ASP A 289 -19.00 -2.34 -12.97
CA ASP A 289 -19.36 -3.74 -12.69
C ASP A 289 -20.33 -4.27 -13.76
N LYS A 290 -19.77 -4.70 -14.89
CA LYS A 290 -20.55 -5.17 -16.05
C LYS A 290 -21.33 -6.46 -15.78
N GLU A 291 -20.92 -7.27 -14.81
CA GLU A 291 -21.60 -8.52 -14.44
C GLU A 291 -22.87 -8.22 -13.61
N ALA A 292 -22.79 -7.27 -12.68
CA ALA A 292 -23.96 -6.80 -11.93
C ALA A 292 -25.01 -6.12 -12.83
N GLU A 293 -24.59 -5.45 -13.91
CA GLU A 293 -25.51 -4.92 -14.93
C GLU A 293 -26.18 -6.02 -15.76
N ALA A 294 -25.44 -7.06 -16.14
CA ALA A 294 -25.98 -8.18 -16.90
C ALA A 294 -27.04 -8.99 -16.12
N ALA A 295 -26.96 -9.02 -14.78
CA ALA A 295 -27.99 -9.61 -13.93
C ALA A 295 -29.31 -8.80 -13.92
N GLY A 296 -29.29 -7.58 -14.44
CA GLY A 296 -30.43 -6.65 -14.50
C GLY A 296 -30.94 -6.42 -15.92
N ILE A 297 -31.34 -7.47 -16.65
CA ILE A 297 -32.51 -7.59 -17.55
C ILE A 297 -32.41 -8.91 -18.36
N ASN A 298 -33.46 -9.73 -18.23
CA ASN A 298 -33.86 -10.93 -18.98
C ASN A 298 -33.33 -12.33 -18.59
N ASN A 299 -34.32 -13.19 -18.34
CA ASN A 299 -34.25 -14.65 -18.23
C ASN A 299 -33.36 -15.29 -19.32
N ILE A 300 -32.29 -15.97 -18.90
CA ILE A 300 -31.83 -17.18 -19.59
C ILE A 300 -31.68 -18.28 -18.53
N LYS A 301 -32.63 -19.22 -18.53
CA LYS A 301 -32.36 -20.57 -18.03
C LYS A 301 -31.40 -21.22 -19.01
N THR A 302 -30.19 -21.57 -18.55
CA THR A 302 -29.49 -22.78 -19.00
C THR A 302 -28.68 -23.35 -17.84
N ASN A 303 -29.29 -24.34 -17.17
CA ASN A 303 -28.58 -25.33 -16.37
C ASN A 303 -27.66 -26.14 -17.30
N SER A 304 -26.35 -25.87 -17.25
CA SER A 304 -25.21 -26.81 -17.35
C SER A 304 -23.97 -26.00 -17.75
N SER A 305 -23.13 -25.60 -16.81
CA SER A 305 -21.93 -24.81 -17.08
C SER A 305 -20.93 -25.65 -17.90
N ALA A 306 -20.70 -25.26 -19.16
CA ALA A 306 -19.79 -25.96 -20.09
C ALA A 306 -18.34 -26.03 -19.57
N LEU A 307 -17.95 -25.09 -18.72
CA LEU A 307 -16.73 -25.12 -17.91
C LEU A 307 -17.13 -24.85 -16.45
N THR A 308 -16.68 -25.71 -15.55
CA THR A 308 -16.89 -25.63 -14.11
C THR A 308 -15.55 -25.48 -13.42
N ILE A 309 -15.49 -24.59 -12.45
CA ILE A 309 -14.30 -24.35 -11.62
C ILE A 309 -14.68 -24.66 -10.19
N SER A 310 -13.93 -25.58 -9.59
CA SER A 310 -14.16 -26.06 -8.22
C SER A 310 -12.96 -25.73 -7.37
N HIS A 311 -13.20 -25.01 -6.28
CA HIS A 311 -12.19 -24.64 -5.30
C HIS A 311 -12.50 -25.35 -3.98
N THR A 312 -11.57 -26.21 -3.54
CA THR A 312 -11.55 -26.76 -2.18
C THR A 312 -10.36 -26.14 -1.45
N ARG A 313 -10.38 -26.14 -0.10
CA ARG A 313 -9.47 -25.33 0.76
C ARG A 313 -7.99 -25.25 0.34
N ASP A 314 -7.46 -26.23 -0.40
CA ASP A 314 -6.10 -26.23 -0.93
C ASP A 314 -5.97 -26.67 -2.41
N ASN A 315 -7.08 -26.90 -3.14
CA ASN A 315 -7.04 -27.42 -4.52
C ASN A 315 -8.07 -26.74 -5.42
N LEU A 316 -7.55 -26.04 -6.44
CA LEU A 316 -8.31 -25.59 -7.59
C LEU A 316 -8.39 -26.71 -8.63
N SER A 317 -9.58 -26.90 -9.20
CA SER A 317 -9.79 -27.87 -10.26
C SER A 317 -10.76 -27.35 -11.31
N LEU A 318 -10.54 -27.75 -12.55
CA LEU A 318 -11.35 -27.39 -13.71
C LEU A 318 -11.96 -28.65 -14.30
N GLN A 319 -13.22 -28.56 -14.72
CA GLN A 319 -13.93 -29.63 -15.41
C GLN A 319 -14.75 -29.01 -16.55
N SER A 320 -14.81 -29.69 -17.69
CA SER A 320 -15.63 -29.27 -18.83
C SER A 320 -16.49 -30.44 -19.29
N SER A 321 -17.71 -30.19 -19.78
CA SER A 321 -18.59 -31.24 -20.31
C SER A 321 -18.12 -31.80 -21.67
N ALA A 322 -17.17 -31.13 -22.33
CA ALA A 322 -16.59 -31.51 -23.61
C ALA A 322 -15.06 -31.31 -23.63
N ASN A 323 -14.37 -31.94 -24.58
CA ASN A 323 -12.94 -31.72 -24.77
C ASN A 323 -12.68 -30.26 -25.19
N CYS A 324 -11.79 -29.56 -24.51
CA CYS A 324 -11.47 -28.17 -24.80
C CYS A 324 -10.04 -27.82 -24.37
N THR A 325 -9.49 -26.75 -24.92
CA THR A 325 -8.30 -26.08 -24.38
C THR A 325 -8.73 -24.85 -23.60
N VAL A 326 -8.17 -24.67 -22.41
CA VAL A 326 -8.49 -23.55 -21.52
C VAL A 326 -7.27 -22.66 -21.40
N ASP A 327 -7.44 -21.39 -21.75
CA ASP A 327 -6.48 -20.33 -21.48
C ASP A 327 -6.87 -19.63 -20.19
N ILE A 328 -5.97 -19.65 -19.21
CA ILE A 328 -6.15 -18.95 -17.94
C ILE A 328 -5.35 -17.66 -18.04
N THR A 329 -6.03 -16.52 -17.95
CA THR A 329 -5.42 -15.20 -17.98
C THR A 329 -5.53 -14.51 -16.63
N ASP A 330 -4.54 -13.69 -16.30
CA ASP A 330 -4.66 -12.72 -15.22
C ASP A 330 -5.52 -11.51 -15.64
N LEU A 331 -5.68 -10.54 -14.73
CA LEU A 331 -6.45 -9.31 -14.98
C LEU A 331 -5.83 -8.36 -16.00
N ASN A 332 -4.55 -8.53 -16.33
CA ASN A 332 -3.89 -7.76 -17.39
C ASN A 332 -4.10 -8.40 -18.77
N GLY A 333 -4.80 -9.54 -18.83
CA GLY A 333 -5.01 -10.30 -20.06
C GLY A 333 -3.81 -11.17 -20.44
N CYS A 334 -2.83 -11.34 -19.55
CA CYS A 334 -1.68 -12.20 -19.78
C CYS A 334 -2.06 -13.67 -19.51
N ILE A 335 -1.74 -14.57 -20.44
CA ILE A 335 -1.96 -16.01 -20.25
C ILE A 335 -0.96 -16.53 -19.22
N VAL A 336 -1.47 -16.94 -18.06
CA VAL A 336 -0.67 -17.51 -16.95
C VAL A 336 -0.62 -19.03 -16.98
N SER A 337 -1.58 -19.67 -17.64
CA SER A 337 -1.58 -21.12 -17.84
C SER A 337 -2.45 -21.52 -19.04
N ARG A 338 -2.09 -22.63 -19.70
CA ARG A 338 -2.88 -23.25 -20.77
C ARG A 338 -3.04 -24.73 -20.49
N ILE A 339 -4.27 -25.20 -20.47
CA ILE A 339 -4.61 -26.55 -20.00
C ILE A 339 -5.54 -27.22 -21.00
N THR A 340 -5.27 -28.48 -21.35
CA THR A 340 -6.21 -29.28 -22.14
C THR A 340 -7.08 -30.09 -21.20
N LEU A 341 -8.39 -29.95 -21.32
CA LEU A 341 -9.37 -30.71 -20.55
C LEU A 341 -9.97 -31.82 -21.41
N SER A 342 -10.04 -33.02 -20.84
CA SER A 342 -10.88 -34.11 -21.35
C SER A 342 -12.29 -33.99 -20.80
N ALA A 343 -13.29 -34.31 -21.62
CA ALA A 343 -14.69 -34.23 -21.27
C ALA A 343 -14.99 -34.98 -19.96
N ASN A 344 -15.67 -34.30 -19.05
CA ASN A 344 -16.11 -34.75 -17.73
C ASN A 344 -14.99 -35.20 -16.76
N THR A 345 -13.73 -34.91 -17.06
CA THR A 345 -12.61 -35.17 -16.15
C THR A 345 -12.31 -33.94 -15.30
N ILE A 346 -12.15 -34.13 -13.99
CA ILE A 346 -11.68 -33.09 -13.06
C ILE A 346 -10.16 -33.02 -13.16
N THR A 347 -9.65 -31.87 -13.58
CA THR A 347 -8.21 -31.62 -13.74
C THR A 347 -7.76 -30.64 -12.66
N PRO A 348 -6.81 -31.02 -11.77
CA PRO A 348 -6.26 -30.10 -10.78
C PRO A 348 -5.38 -29.05 -11.47
N VAL A 349 -5.41 -27.84 -10.93
CA VAL A 349 -4.70 -26.68 -11.49
C VAL A 349 -3.98 -25.94 -10.38
N THR A 350 -2.68 -25.73 -10.56
CA THR A 350 -1.86 -24.97 -9.63
C THR A 350 -1.69 -23.55 -10.15
N LEU A 351 -2.24 -22.57 -9.44
CA LEU A 351 -2.05 -21.15 -9.70
C LEU A 351 -1.61 -20.45 -8.41
N GLY A 352 -1.03 -19.25 -8.55
CA GLY A 352 -0.85 -18.36 -7.41
C GLY A 352 -2.19 -17.83 -6.88
N HIS A 353 -2.15 -17.10 -5.77
CA HIS A 353 -3.34 -16.40 -5.27
C HIS A 353 -3.66 -15.20 -6.16
N GLY A 354 -4.91 -15.08 -6.60
CA GLY A 354 -5.30 -14.00 -7.50
C GLY A 354 -6.64 -14.19 -8.17
N LEU A 355 -7.03 -13.19 -8.96
CA LEU A 355 -8.24 -13.21 -9.78
C LEU A 355 -7.86 -13.56 -11.22
N PHE A 356 -8.50 -14.58 -11.76
CA PHE A 356 -8.20 -15.15 -13.07
C PHE A 356 -9.45 -15.26 -13.93
N MET A 357 -9.23 -15.34 -15.24
CA MET A 357 -10.26 -15.70 -16.22
C MET A 357 -9.82 -16.96 -16.95
N ALA A 358 -10.60 -18.04 -16.86
CA ALA A 358 -10.41 -19.24 -17.67
C ALA A 358 -11.32 -19.17 -18.89
N THR A 359 -10.74 -19.13 -20.09
CA THR A 359 -11.46 -19.19 -21.35
C THR A 359 -11.28 -20.55 -21.99
N ALA A 360 -12.34 -21.36 -21.99
CA ALA A 360 -12.39 -22.61 -22.75
C ALA A 360 -12.64 -22.32 -24.23
N HIS A 361 -11.87 -23.01 -25.08
CA HIS A 361 -11.96 -23.03 -26.52
C HIS A 361 -12.35 -24.44 -26.97
N PHE A 362 -13.52 -24.57 -27.58
CA PHE A 362 -14.06 -25.83 -28.05
C PHE A 362 -13.77 -26.03 -29.55
N ALA A 363 -13.81 -27.29 -30.00
CA ALA A 363 -13.50 -27.65 -31.38
C ALA A 363 -14.48 -27.07 -32.41
N ASP A 364 -15.71 -26.75 -31.99
CA ASP A 364 -16.74 -26.09 -32.81
C ASP A 364 -16.53 -24.57 -32.94
N GLY A 365 -15.46 -24.04 -32.34
CA GLY A 365 -15.13 -22.61 -32.34
C GLY A 365 -15.85 -21.81 -31.25
N SER A 366 -16.75 -22.42 -30.48
CA SER A 366 -17.38 -21.76 -29.34
C SER A 366 -16.36 -21.49 -28.24
N LYS A 367 -16.62 -20.44 -27.45
CA LYS A 367 -15.79 -20.04 -26.32
C LYS A 367 -16.66 -19.85 -25.09
N TYR A 368 -16.13 -20.24 -23.95
CA TYR A 368 -16.79 -20.04 -22.66
C TYR A 368 -15.79 -19.52 -21.65
N THR A 369 -16.10 -18.40 -21.00
CA THR A 369 -15.19 -17.76 -20.06
C THR A 369 -15.78 -17.77 -18.66
N VAL A 370 -14.99 -18.22 -17.69
CA VAL A 370 -15.35 -18.22 -16.26
C VAL A 370 -14.29 -17.44 -15.50
N LYS A 371 -14.75 -16.49 -14.70
CA LYS A 371 -13.91 -15.74 -13.77
C LYS A 371 -13.88 -16.47 -12.43
N PHE A 372 -12.70 -16.60 -11.82
CA PHE A 372 -12.53 -17.31 -10.57
C PHE A 372 -11.36 -16.74 -9.75
N VAL A 373 -11.45 -16.90 -8.43
CA VAL A 373 -10.39 -16.54 -7.49
C VAL A 373 -9.73 -17.83 -7.01
N ASN A 374 -8.40 -17.83 -6.93
CA ASN A 374 -7.62 -18.94 -6.37
C ASN A 374 -6.96 -18.59 -5.04
#